data_AF-A0A2N2SWY4-F1
#
_entry.id   AF-A0A2N2SWY4-F1
#
_cell.length_a   1.000
_cell.length_b   1.000
_cell.length_c   1.000
_cell.angle_alpha   90.00
_cell.angle_beta   90.00
_cell.angle_gamma   90.00
#
_symmetry.space_group_name_H-M   'P 1'
#
loop_
_entity.id
_entity.type
_entity.pdbx_description
1 polymer ?
#
loop_
_entity_poly.entity_id
_entity_poly.type
_entity_poly.pdbx_seq_one_letter_code
_entity_poly.pdbx_strand_id
1 'polypeptide(L)'
;MGNVTTFGGVLPGNKVSVAASKLSSQITGTAKLGALQNLLAVTGRMNGNIGAINTPGNTQTVAGGNMFSIAQKQYGDQNGWTGIAKANNTTDPFIQGTKTLTIPPQPDTTGGVPQ
;
A
#
# COMPACT_ATOMS: atom_id res chain seq x y z
N MET A 1 16.73 12.21 -31.36
CA MET A 1 16.56 10.85 -30.78
C MET A 1 17.43 10.77 -29.53
N GLY A 2 16.81 10.83 -28.34
CA GLY A 2 17.52 10.79 -27.05
C GLY A 2 17.90 9.35 -26.70
N ASN A 3 19.19 9.11 -26.50
CA ASN A 3 19.73 7.79 -26.20
C ASN A 3 19.39 7.42 -24.76
N VAL A 4 18.72 6.29 -24.56
CA VAL A 4 18.24 5.81 -23.26
C VAL A 4 19.40 5.11 -22.53
N THR A 5 20.30 5.89 -21.92
CA THR A 5 21.36 5.37 -21.05
C THR A 5 20.87 5.24 -19.61
N THR A 6 19.99 4.28 -19.33
CA THR A 6 19.71 3.85 -17.95
C THR A 6 19.44 2.34 -17.91
N PHE A 7 20.47 1.55 -18.17
CA PHE A 7 20.43 0.08 -18.06
C PHE A 7 21.32 -0.46 -16.94
N GLY A 8 21.67 0.37 -15.95
CA GLY A 8 22.49 -0.06 -14.83
C GLY A 8 22.26 0.79 -13.60
N GLY A 9 21.36 0.34 -12.72
CA GLY A 9 21.34 0.75 -11.33
C GLY A 9 20.57 2.04 -11.04
N VAL A 10 19.45 1.86 -10.34
CA VAL A 10 18.73 2.85 -9.54
C VAL A 10 18.24 4.11 -10.27
N LEU A 11 16.97 4.10 -10.68
CA LEU A 11 16.19 5.33 -10.89
C LEU A 11 16.29 6.19 -9.61
N PRO A 12 16.94 7.37 -9.65
CA PRO A 12 17.05 8.25 -8.49
C PRO A 12 15.65 8.75 -8.14
N GLY A 13 15.13 8.31 -6.99
CA GLY A 13 13.81 8.70 -6.49
C GLY A 13 12.93 7.54 -6.05
N ASN A 14 13.19 6.30 -6.50
CA ASN A 14 12.46 5.14 -5.99
C ASN A 14 13.06 4.67 -4.66
N LYS A 15 12.31 4.79 -3.56
CA LYS A 15 12.76 4.40 -2.21
C LYS A 15 13.19 2.93 -2.12
N VAL A 16 12.65 2.07 -2.99
CA VAL A 16 13.01 0.65 -3.11
C VAL A 16 14.45 0.46 -3.61
N SER A 17 14.84 1.21 -4.64
CA SER A 17 16.20 1.16 -5.20
C SER A 17 17.25 1.65 -4.21
N VAL A 18 16.93 2.72 -3.46
CA VAL A 18 17.81 3.25 -2.41
C VAL A 18 17.98 2.24 -1.26
N ALA A 19 16.92 1.52 -0.89
CA ALA A 19 17.00 0.46 0.11
C ALA A 19 17.91 -0.70 -0.35
N ALA A 20 17.80 -1.11 -1.62
CA ALA A 20 18.65 -2.14 -2.22
C ALA A 20 20.13 -1.73 -2.26
N SER A 21 20.44 -0.48 -2.66
CA SER A 21 21.82 0.03 -2.66
C SER A 21 22.42 0.13 -1.26
N LYS A 22 21.63 0.58 -0.26
CA LYS A 22 22.07 0.62 1.14
C LYS A 22 22.35 -0.77 1.69
N LEU A 23 21.54 -1.76 1.34
CA LEU A 23 21.76 -3.15 1.70
C LEU A 23 23.03 -3.70 1.03
N SER A 24 23.23 -3.44 -0.26
CA SER A 24 24.42 -3.88 -0.99
C SER A 24 25.71 -3.27 -0.42
N SER A 25 25.65 -2.03 0.05
CA SER A 25 26.78 -1.35 0.71
C SER A 25 27.11 -1.92 2.10
N GLN A 26 26.22 -2.71 2.72
CA GLN A 26 26.46 -3.37 4.01
C GLN A 26 27.09 -4.78 3.86
N ILE A 27 27.30 -5.28 2.65
CA ILE A 27 27.69 -6.68 2.39
C ILE A 27 29.23 -6.91 2.45
N THR A 28 30.05 -5.87 2.48
CA THR A 28 31.51 -6.02 2.43
C THR A 28 32.10 -6.27 3.82
N GLY A 29 32.19 -7.55 4.20
CA GLY A 29 33.13 -8.08 5.20
C GLY A 29 32.54 -8.41 6.58
N THR A 30 32.33 -9.71 6.84
CA THR A 30 32.32 -10.32 8.20
C THR A 30 31.13 -10.02 9.14
N ALA A 31 30.05 -9.38 8.69
CA ALA A 31 28.79 -9.18 9.44
C ALA A 31 27.59 -10.01 8.90
N LYS A 32 27.88 -11.12 8.20
CA LYS A 32 26.91 -11.76 7.28
C LYS A 32 25.73 -12.49 7.92
N LEU A 33 25.75 -12.85 9.21
CA LEU A 33 24.58 -13.49 9.83
C LEU A 33 23.44 -12.50 10.08
N GLY A 34 23.73 -11.33 10.65
CA GLY A 34 22.71 -10.32 10.94
C GLY A 34 22.08 -9.73 9.68
N ALA A 35 22.88 -9.48 8.64
CA ALA A 35 22.39 -8.96 7.37
C ALA A 35 21.45 -9.95 6.66
N LEU A 36 21.71 -11.25 6.73
CA LEU A 36 20.84 -12.28 6.16
C LEU A 36 19.50 -12.38 6.90
N GLN A 37 19.50 -12.27 8.24
CA GLN A 37 18.26 -12.22 9.02
C GLN A 37 17.43 -10.98 8.71
N ASN A 38 18.07 -9.83 8.52
CA ASN A 38 17.40 -8.61 8.09
C ASN A 38 16.83 -8.73 6.67
N LEU A 39 17.56 -9.35 5.75
CA LEU A 39 17.07 -9.61 4.40
C LEU A 39 15.84 -10.53 4.41
N LEU A 40 15.87 -11.60 5.20
CA LEU A 40 14.72 -12.50 5.35
C LEU A 40 13.49 -11.77 5.91
N ALA A 41 13.67 -10.91 6.91
CA ALA A 41 12.59 -10.08 7.46
C ALA A 41 12.06 -9.05 6.45
N VAL A 42 12.93 -8.48 5.60
CA VAL A 42 12.53 -7.59 4.51
C VAL A 42 11.72 -8.35 3.45
N THR A 43 12.15 -9.55 3.07
CA THR A 43 11.41 -10.41 2.13
C THR A 43 10.04 -10.82 2.66
N GLY A 44 9.92 -11.17 3.95
CA GLY A 44 8.64 -11.48 4.59
C GLY A 44 7.66 -10.30 4.58
N ARG A 45 8.15 -9.10 4.92
CA ARG A 45 7.33 -7.88 4.86
C ARG A 45 6.96 -7.50 3.42
N MET A 46 7.87 -7.67 2.46
CA MET A 46 7.55 -7.46 1.05
C MET A 46 6.46 -8.43 0.58
N ASN A 47 6.57 -9.72 0.91
CA ASN A 47 5.55 -10.71 0.55
C ASN A 47 4.18 -10.38 1.17
N GLY A 48 4.15 -9.99 2.45
CA GLY A 48 2.92 -9.55 3.12
C GLY A 48 2.32 -8.29 2.49
N ASN A 49 3.16 -7.30 2.17
CA ASN A 49 2.71 -6.06 1.54
C ASN A 49 2.23 -6.30 0.10
N ILE A 50 2.92 -7.13 -0.69
CA ILE A 50 2.53 -7.49 -2.07
C ILE A 50 1.22 -8.29 -2.06
N GLY A 51 1.03 -9.18 -1.08
CA GLY A 51 -0.23 -9.92 -0.90
C GLY A 51 -1.39 -8.99 -0.51
N ALA A 52 -1.16 -8.03 0.38
CA ALA A 52 -2.14 -7.02 0.76
C ALA A 52 -2.51 -6.09 -0.41
N ILE A 53 -1.55 -5.76 -1.29
CA ILE A 53 -1.80 -4.95 -2.50
C ILE A 53 -2.60 -5.75 -3.55
N ASN A 54 -2.34 -7.05 -3.70
CA ASN A 54 -2.97 -7.89 -4.72
C ASN A 54 -4.25 -8.60 -4.28
N THR A 55 -4.75 -8.37 -3.07
CA THR A 55 -6.07 -8.88 -2.71
C THR A 55 -7.10 -7.97 -3.38
N PRO A 56 -7.79 -8.39 -4.46
CA PRO A 56 -8.74 -7.52 -5.14
C PRO A 56 -9.80 -7.10 -4.13
N GLY A 57 -9.93 -5.78 -3.91
CA GLY A 57 -11.04 -5.25 -3.15
C GLY A 57 -12.35 -5.62 -3.85
N ASN A 58 -13.39 -5.91 -3.07
CA ASN A 58 -14.72 -6.15 -3.61
C ASN A 58 -15.22 -4.85 -4.24
N THR A 59 -15.55 -4.86 -5.54
CA THR A 59 -16.17 -3.71 -6.19
C THR A 59 -17.67 -3.72 -5.94
N GLN A 60 -18.19 -2.66 -5.35
CA GLN A 60 -19.62 -2.49 -5.11
C GLN A 60 -20.13 -1.22 -5.79
N THR A 61 -21.21 -1.34 -6.56
CA THR A 61 -21.92 -0.18 -7.11
C THR A 61 -22.91 0.34 -6.09
N VAL A 62 -22.78 1.60 -5.73
CA VAL A 62 -23.64 2.28 -4.75
C VAL A 62 -24.27 3.51 -5.39
N ALA A 63 -25.56 3.70 -5.13
CA ALA A 63 -26.34 4.85 -5.59
C ALA A 63 -26.52 5.83 -4.43
N GLY A 64 -25.67 6.85 -4.38
CA GLY A 64 -25.66 7.85 -3.32
C GLY A 64 -25.19 7.33 -1.96
N GLY A 65 -25.22 8.20 -0.95
CA GLY A 65 -24.95 7.85 0.45
C GLY A 65 -23.60 8.33 0.96
N ASN A 66 -23.03 7.61 1.93
CA ASN A 66 -21.73 7.93 2.51
C ASN A 66 -20.87 6.67 2.72
N MET A 67 -19.55 6.83 2.70
CA MET A 67 -18.59 5.75 2.89
C MET A 67 -18.56 5.21 4.33
N PHE A 68 -18.99 6.00 5.31
CA PHE A 68 -19.08 5.57 6.72
C PHE A 68 -20.04 4.41 6.90
N SER A 69 -21.22 4.47 6.28
CA SER A 69 -22.24 3.41 6.33
C SER A 69 -21.77 2.12 5.64
N ILE A 70 -21.03 2.27 4.53
CA ILE A 70 -20.40 1.15 3.83
C ILE A 70 -19.32 0.53 4.72
N ALA A 71 -18.45 1.35 5.31
CA ALA A 71 -17.40 0.90 6.22
C ALA A 71 -17.99 0.18 7.45
N GLN A 72 -19.05 0.72 8.06
CA GLN A 72 -19.74 0.06 9.16
C GLN A 72 -20.34 -1.29 8.76
N LYS A 73 -20.93 -1.39 7.55
CA LYS A 73 -21.51 -2.64 7.06
C LYS A 73 -20.45 -3.70 6.72
N GLN A 74 -19.30 -3.29 6.20
CA GLN A 74 -18.26 -4.19 5.71
C GLN A 74 -17.24 -4.57 6.79
N TYR A 75 -16.88 -3.62 7.65
CA TYR A 75 -15.82 -3.76 8.67
C TYR A 75 -16.35 -3.75 10.10
N GLY A 76 -17.62 -3.40 10.32
CA GLY A 76 -18.16 -3.15 11.67
C GLY A 76 -17.73 -1.83 12.29
N ASP A 77 -16.85 -1.08 11.62
CA ASP A 77 -16.31 0.21 12.09
C ASP A 77 -16.44 1.27 10.99
N GLN A 78 -17.05 2.40 11.35
CA GLN A 78 -17.19 3.56 10.48
C GLN A 78 -15.83 4.15 10.09
N ASN A 79 -14.80 4.06 10.95
CA ASN A 79 -13.46 4.62 10.70
C ASN A 79 -12.74 3.98 9.50
N GLY A 80 -13.14 2.78 9.08
CA GLY A 80 -12.59 2.11 7.89
C GLY A 80 -12.89 2.82 6.56
N TRP A 81 -13.68 3.89 6.56
CA TRP A 81 -14.00 4.68 5.38
C TRP A 81 -12.74 5.28 4.72
N THR A 82 -11.69 5.61 5.48
CA THR A 82 -10.43 6.15 4.96
C THR A 82 -9.72 5.18 4.03
N GLY A 83 -9.78 3.88 4.35
CA GLY A 83 -9.26 2.80 3.50
C GLY A 83 -10.04 2.68 2.18
N ILE A 84 -11.35 2.87 2.22
CA ILE A 84 -12.20 2.90 1.02
C ILE A 84 -11.87 4.13 0.17
N ALA A 85 -11.74 5.30 0.79
CA ALA A 85 -11.39 6.55 0.10
C ALA A 85 -10.04 6.41 -0.64
N LYS A 86 -9.02 5.89 0.05
CA LYS A 86 -7.68 5.62 -0.49
C LYS A 86 -7.69 4.61 -1.65
N ALA A 87 -8.45 3.52 -1.52
CA ALA A 87 -8.60 2.54 -2.58
C ALA A 87 -9.29 3.10 -3.85
N ASN A 88 -10.07 4.17 -3.70
CA ASN A 88 -10.80 4.83 -4.78
C ASN A 88 -10.18 6.19 -5.20
N ASN A 89 -8.99 6.53 -4.69
CA ASN A 89 -8.30 7.81 -4.93
C ASN A 89 -9.19 9.03 -4.70
N THR A 90 -10.03 9.00 -3.67
CA THR A 90 -10.93 10.09 -3.30
C THR A 90 -10.77 10.43 -1.83
N THR A 91 -10.98 11.70 -1.49
CA THR A 91 -11.01 12.19 -0.11
C THR A 91 -12.42 12.54 0.36
N ASP A 92 -13.40 12.57 -0.56
CA ASP A 92 -14.79 12.85 -0.23
C ASP A 92 -15.47 11.59 0.32
N PRO A 93 -15.95 11.60 1.58
CA PRO A 93 -16.69 10.48 2.15
C PRO A 93 -18.13 10.39 1.63
N PHE A 94 -18.66 11.42 0.96
CA PHE A 94 -20.00 11.41 0.40
C PHE A 94 -19.99 10.88 -1.03
N ILE A 95 -21.01 10.09 -1.37
CA ILE A 95 -21.16 9.50 -2.68
C ILE A 95 -22.27 10.26 -3.40
N GLN A 96 -21.91 10.93 -4.49
CA GLN A 96 -22.85 11.65 -5.33
C GLN A 96 -23.22 10.80 -6.55
N GLY A 97 -24.51 10.59 -6.77
CA GLY A 97 -25.01 9.74 -7.86
C GLY A 97 -24.59 8.27 -7.71
N THR A 98 -24.57 7.54 -8.81
CA THR A 98 -24.17 6.13 -8.84
C THR A 98 -22.67 6.00 -9.10
N LYS A 99 -21.93 5.38 -8.17
CA LYS A 99 -20.49 5.17 -8.29
C LYS A 99 -20.10 3.74 -7.94
N THR A 100 -19.20 3.16 -8.73
CA THR A 100 -18.54 1.89 -8.38
C THR A 100 -17.38 2.20 -7.46
N LEU A 101 -17.39 1.60 -6.27
CA LEU A 101 -16.35 1.74 -5.27
C LEU A 101 -15.62 0.41 -5.06
N THR A 102 -14.30 0.46 -5.02
CA THR A 102 -13.46 -0.65 -4.56
C THR A 102 -13.42 -0.64 -3.04
N ILE A 103 -13.90 -1.72 -2.42
CA ILE A 103 -13.92 -1.90 -0.97
C ILE A 103 -12.82 -2.90 -0.61
N PRO A 104 -11.73 -2.47 0.04
CA PRO A 104 -10.70 -3.38 0.53
C PRO A 104 -11.28 -4.50 1.41
N PRO A 105 -10.64 -5.67 1.47
CA PRO A 105 -11.08 -6.77 2.32
C PRO A 105 -10.83 -6.50 3.81
N GLN A 106 -9.96 -5.55 4.15
CA GLN A 106 -9.59 -5.18 5.51
C GLN A 106 -9.63 -3.65 5.66
N PRO A 107 -10.08 -3.13 6.82
CA PRO A 107 -10.02 -1.70 7.09
C PRO A 107 -8.55 -1.24 7.09
N ASP A 108 -8.29 0.01 6.69
CA ASP A 108 -6.94 0.57 6.81
C ASP A 108 -6.60 0.66 8.31
N THR A 109 -5.68 -0.20 8.77
CA THR A 109 -5.19 -0.21 10.15
C THR A 109 -4.19 0.93 10.40
N THR A 110 -3.84 1.69 9.36
CA THR A 110 -2.91 2.82 9.41
C THR A 110 -3.68 4.11 9.70
N GLY A 111 -4.22 4.20 10.91
CA GLY A 111 -4.66 5.47 11.48
C GLY A 111 -6.04 5.93 11.03
N GLY A 112 -7.04 5.56 11.82
CA GLY A 112 -7.97 6.59 12.27
C GLY A 112 -7.18 7.81 12.77
N VAL A 113 -7.68 8.99 12.44
CA VAL A 113 -7.26 10.32 12.89
C VAL A 113 -6.21 10.34 14.03
N PRO A 114 -5.05 11.01 13.88
CA PRO A 114 -4.16 11.24 15.01
C PRO A 114 -4.93 12.03 16.07
N GLN A 115 -4.91 11.53 17.31
CA GLN A 115 -5.46 12.20 18.48
C GLN A 115 -4.58 13.39 18.89
#